data_AF-X0X613-F1
#
_entry.id   AF-X0X613-F1
#
_cell.length_a   1.000
_cell.length_b   1.000
_cell.length_c   1.000
_cell.angle_alpha   90.00
_cell.angle_beta   90.00
_cell.angle_gamma   90.00
#
_symmetry.space_group_name_H-M   'P 1'
#
loop_
_entity.id
_entity.type
_entity.pdbx_description
1 polymer ?
#
loop_
_entity_poly.entity_id
_entity_poly.type
_entity_poly.pdbx_seq_one_letter_code
_entity_poly.pdbx_strand_id
1 'polypeptide(L)'
;DDVGGLVGAGGGLSNSYSTGNVSGHNDVGGLVGQGSVSDSYSTCSVTGHSDVGGLVGYTAGTVTNSYSSGNVTGERGVGGLVGWNGWGDVFDSYFTGNVTGNTYVGGLLGRMDLGSVSNSYYNYNEVLINDKNMITTGALFGEDFNQWLTSDKFLDVDERLSEENGYYLVNNVTDFKELLAFGQDGSLQFRLNNDLDLVTEPNFYIPYFAGEFDGNGHKISNLSLNLDSVSPLGLFGWLVPDGEITDL
;
A
#
# COMPACT_ATOMS: atom_id res chain seq x y z
N ASP A 1 12.93 20.84 3.02
CA ASP A 1 12.48 21.28 4.35
C ASP A 1 11.67 20.15 4.92
N ASP A 2 11.72 19.97 6.23
CA ASP A 2 11.08 18.83 6.88
C ASP A 2 9.94 19.41 7.72
N VAL A 3 8.72 19.14 7.30
CA VAL A 3 7.52 19.80 7.80
C VAL A 3 6.55 18.75 8.32
N GLY A 4 6.37 18.73 9.64
CA GLY A 4 5.33 17.93 10.29
C GLY A 4 4.35 18.81 11.03
N GLY A 5 3.11 18.35 11.18
CA GLY A 5 2.13 19.03 12.04
C GLY A 5 2.57 19.10 13.51
N LEU A 6 3.40 18.15 13.98
CA LEU A 6 3.99 18.15 15.32
C LEU A 6 5.53 18.22 15.29
N VAL A 7 6.17 17.46 14.40
CA VAL A 7 7.64 17.34 14.36
C VAL A 7 8.16 17.51 12.93
N GLY A 8 9.07 18.45 12.70
CA GLY A 8 9.71 18.62 11.38
C GLY A 8 10.57 17.41 11.01
N ALA A 9 11.61 17.13 11.79
CA ALA A 9 12.48 15.97 11.60
C ALA A 9 13.03 15.43 12.93
N GLY A 10 13.18 14.11 13.00
CA GLY A 10 13.87 13.39 14.06
C GLY A 10 12.96 12.75 15.11
N GLY A 11 13.49 11.70 15.75
CA GLY A 11 12.81 10.96 16.82
C GLY A 11 11.73 9.99 16.34
N GLY A 12 11.13 9.30 17.32
CA GLY A 12 9.91 8.51 17.14
C GLY A 12 8.75 9.22 17.85
N LEU A 13 7.63 9.36 17.17
CA LEU A 13 6.40 9.90 17.72
C LEU A 13 5.46 8.74 18.07
N SER A 14 4.82 8.79 19.24
CA SER A 14 3.82 7.79 19.59
C SER A 14 2.62 8.38 20.32
N ASN A 15 1.48 7.68 20.28
CA ASN A 15 0.25 8.04 21.01
C ASN A 15 -0.18 9.50 20.77
N SER A 16 -0.08 9.95 19.52
CA SER A 16 -0.19 11.36 19.16
C SER A 16 -1.12 11.58 17.97
N TYR A 17 -1.63 12.81 17.84
CA TYR A 17 -2.43 13.16 16.67
C TYR A 17 -2.30 14.63 16.26
N SER A 18 -2.62 14.92 15.01
CA SER A 18 -2.70 16.27 14.45
C SER A 18 -3.96 16.43 13.59
N THR A 19 -4.43 17.67 13.53
CA THR A 19 -5.59 18.09 12.72
C THR A 19 -5.31 19.46 12.09
N GLY A 20 -5.98 19.80 11.00
CA GLY A 20 -5.83 21.09 10.33
C GLY A 20 -5.16 20.98 8.96
N ASN A 21 -4.26 21.91 8.65
CA ASN A 21 -3.56 21.95 7.37
C ASN A 21 -2.05 21.97 7.60
N VAL A 22 -1.31 21.16 6.85
CA VAL A 22 0.16 21.17 6.83
C VAL A 22 0.62 21.47 5.42
N SER A 23 1.53 22.44 5.28
CA SER A 23 2.07 22.83 3.98
C SER A 23 3.59 23.02 4.06
N GLY A 24 4.32 22.41 3.14
CA GLY A 24 5.79 22.46 3.06
C GLY A 24 6.28 22.23 1.63
N HIS A 25 7.57 21.94 1.44
CA HIS A 25 8.12 21.64 0.12
C HIS A 25 8.60 20.18 -0.03
N ASN A 26 9.55 19.69 0.77
CA ASN A 26 10.05 18.32 0.65
C ASN A 26 9.29 17.38 1.60
N ASP A 27 9.94 16.91 2.66
CA ASP A 27 9.40 15.89 3.55
C ASP A 27 8.24 16.46 4.37
N VAL A 28 7.02 16.37 3.83
CA VAL A 28 5.81 16.93 4.43
C VAL A 28 4.91 15.80 4.94
N GLY A 29 4.73 15.75 6.25
CA GLY A 29 3.82 14.80 6.90
C GLY A 29 2.75 15.47 7.74
N GLY A 30 1.56 14.89 7.79
CA GLY A 30 0.51 15.39 8.70
C GLY A 30 0.94 15.40 10.16
N LEU A 31 1.76 14.44 10.60
CA LEU A 31 2.39 14.42 11.93
C LEU A 31 3.87 14.79 11.90
N VAL A 32 4.63 14.08 11.09
CA VAL A 32 6.11 14.14 11.11
C VAL A 32 6.62 14.35 9.69
N GLY A 33 7.50 15.33 9.46
CA GLY A 33 8.17 15.48 8.16
C GLY A 33 9.09 14.29 7.90
N GLN A 34 10.06 14.06 8.78
CA GLN A 34 10.95 12.89 8.76
C GLN A 34 11.04 12.18 10.12
N GLY A 35 10.70 10.89 10.20
CA GLY A 35 10.86 10.09 11.42
C GLY A 35 9.99 8.84 11.49
N SER A 36 9.96 8.21 12.67
CA SER A 36 9.14 7.03 12.96
C SER A 36 7.84 7.42 13.66
N VAL A 37 6.78 6.64 13.47
CA VAL A 37 5.47 6.89 14.11
C VAL A 37 4.84 5.58 14.60
N SER A 38 4.31 5.56 15.82
CA SER A 38 3.50 4.44 16.32
C SER A 38 2.20 4.92 16.96
N ASP A 39 1.13 4.12 16.92
CA ASP A 39 -0.09 4.36 17.70
C ASP A 39 -0.67 5.79 17.55
N SER A 40 -0.61 6.33 16.34
CA SER A 40 -0.86 7.76 16.10
C SER A 40 -1.67 8.00 14.84
N TYR A 41 -2.23 9.21 14.69
CA TYR A 41 -2.98 9.53 13.48
C TYR A 41 -2.96 10.99 13.06
N SER A 42 -3.25 11.25 11.79
CA SER A 42 -3.47 12.60 11.29
C SER A 42 -4.75 12.73 10.49
N THR A 43 -5.52 13.78 10.76
CA THR A 43 -6.65 14.19 9.91
C THR A 43 -6.32 15.44 9.09
N CYS A 44 -5.04 15.83 9.04
CA CYS A 44 -4.60 17.02 8.34
C CYS A 44 -4.79 16.91 6.82
N SER A 45 -5.21 17.99 6.17
CA SER A 45 -4.94 18.14 4.73
C SER A 45 -3.47 18.51 4.56
N VAL A 46 -2.74 17.72 3.77
CA VAL A 46 -1.29 17.86 3.59
C VAL A 46 -1.00 18.30 2.16
N THR A 47 -0.21 19.36 2.01
CA THR A 47 0.25 19.86 0.71
C THR A 47 1.76 20.02 0.70
N GLY A 48 2.43 19.40 -0.27
CA GLY A 48 3.87 19.52 -0.43
C GLY A 48 4.29 19.50 -1.90
N HIS A 49 5.59 19.35 -2.15
CA HIS A 49 6.13 19.13 -3.48
C HIS A 49 6.75 17.73 -3.60
N SER A 50 7.66 17.31 -2.72
CA SER A 50 8.39 16.03 -2.85
C SER A 50 8.39 15.22 -1.58
N ASP A 51 7.92 13.98 -1.60
CA ASP A 51 7.87 13.08 -0.43
C ASP A 51 6.82 13.58 0.60
N VAL A 52 5.57 13.51 0.17
CA VAL A 52 4.39 14.04 0.85
C VAL A 52 3.52 12.88 1.35
N GLY A 53 3.33 12.77 2.66
CA GLY A 53 2.48 11.76 3.28
C GLY A 53 1.40 12.34 4.18
N GLY A 54 0.24 11.70 4.24
CA GLY A 54 -0.82 12.09 5.17
C GLY A 54 -0.40 11.94 6.63
N LEU A 55 0.54 11.04 6.94
CA LEU A 55 1.10 10.86 8.27
C LEU A 55 2.57 11.31 8.34
N VAL A 56 3.40 10.76 7.46
CA VAL A 56 4.86 10.95 7.44
C VAL A 56 5.34 11.33 6.05
N GLY A 57 6.14 12.39 5.91
CA GLY A 57 6.76 12.73 4.63
C GLY A 57 7.76 11.66 4.19
N TYR A 58 8.80 11.45 5.00
CA TYR A 58 9.82 10.43 4.80
C TYR A 58 10.08 9.60 6.07
N THR A 59 10.25 8.28 5.90
CA THR A 59 10.71 7.40 6.98
C THR A 59 11.83 6.46 6.53
N ALA A 60 12.77 6.25 7.45
CA ALA A 60 13.73 5.15 7.43
C ALA A 60 13.59 4.24 8.67
N GLY A 61 12.51 4.44 9.43
CA GLY A 61 12.18 3.65 10.62
C GLY A 61 10.72 3.21 10.58
N THR A 62 10.23 2.72 11.71
CA THR A 62 8.92 2.08 11.78
C THR A 62 7.76 3.07 11.71
N VAL A 63 6.75 2.77 10.90
CA VAL A 63 5.40 3.33 10.96
C VAL A 63 4.44 2.21 11.30
N THR A 64 3.85 2.22 12.50
CA THR A 64 3.02 1.11 12.97
C THR A 64 1.75 1.56 13.67
N ASN A 65 0.69 0.75 13.58
CA ASN A 65 -0.59 0.97 14.26
C ASN A 65 -1.12 2.40 14.10
N SER A 66 -0.96 2.97 12.91
CA SER A 66 -1.18 4.40 12.67
C SER A 66 -2.02 4.63 11.44
N TYR A 67 -2.65 5.80 11.33
CA TYR A 67 -3.48 6.09 10.17
C TYR A 67 -3.55 7.56 9.80
N SER A 68 -3.95 7.83 8.56
CA SER A 68 -4.32 9.18 8.15
C SER A 68 -5.61 9.21 7.33
N SER A 69 -6.35 10.30 7.43
CA SER A 69 -7.66 10.45 6.77
C SER A 69 -7.85 11.78 6.03
N GLY A 70 -6.88 12.69 6.13
CA GLY A 70 -6.93 13.93 5.37
C GLY A 70 -6.38 13.77 3.95
N ASN A 71 -6.76 14.68 3.05
CA ASN A 71 -6.32 14.65 1.67
C ASN A 71 -4.83 15.03 1.55
N VAL A 72 -4.13 14.35 0.64
CA VAL A 72 -2.70 14.55 0.38
C VAL A 72 -2.51 15.07 -1.04
N THR A 73 -1.77 16.16 -1.20
CA THR A 73 -1.46 16.76 -2.50
C THR A 73 0.03 17.03 -2.62
N GLY A 74 0.66 16.55 -3.70
CA GLY A 74 2.08 16.78 -3.96
C GLY A 74 2.47 16.63 -5.43
N GLU A 75 3.76 16.75 -5.75
CA GLU A 75 4.29 16.58 -7.11
C GLU A 75 4.92 15.20 -7.29
N ARG A 76 5.83 14.82 -6.38
CA ARG A 76 6.63 13.59 -6.44
C ARG A 76 6.57 12.84 -5.11
N GLY A 77 6.41 11.51 -5.12
CA GLY A 77 6.45 10.70 -3.90
C GLY A 77 5.27 11.05 -3.00
N VAL A 78 4.06 10.87 -3.50
CA VAL A 78 2.83 11.26 -2.80
C VAL A 78 2.10 10.02 -2.33
N GLY A 79 2.14 9.75 -1.03
CA GLY A 79 1.48 8.62 -0.41
C GLY A 79 0.36 9.06 0.52
N GLY A 80 -0.72 8.29 0.57
CA GLY A 80 -1.78 8.58 1.54
C GLY A 80 -1.29 8.52 2.98
N LEU A 81 -0.47 7.52 3.35
CA LEU A 81 0.12 7.39 4.68
C LEU A 81 1.55 7.96 4.74
N VAL A 82 2.44 7.46 3.86
CA VAL A 82 3.86 7.83 3.84
C VAL A 82 4.28 8.27 2.45
N GLY A 83 4.91 9.44 2.33
CA GLY A 83 5.42 9.93 1.04
C GLY A 83 6.51 9.03 0.47
N TRP A 84 7.60 8.86 1.23
CA TRP A 84 8.72 7.98 0.88
C TRP A 84 9.13 7.07 2.05
N ASN A 85 9.03 5.77 1.83
CA ASN A 85 9.60 4.75 2.71
C ASN A 85 10.98 4.30 2.18
N GLY A 86 12.06 4.79 2.78
CA GLY A 86 13.43 4.45 2.36
C GLY A 86 13.85 3.04 2.79
N TRP A 87 13.84 2.79 4.10
CA TRP A 87 14.28 1.52 4.72
C TRP A 87 13.39 1.09 5.89
N GLY A 88 12.26 1.76 6.08
CA GLY A 88 11.39 1.55 7.23
C GLY A 88 10.41 0.40 7.02
N ASP A 89 9.85 -0.06 8.14
CA ASP A 89 8.76 -1.03 8.16
C ASP A 89 7.43 -0.28 8.35
N VAL A 90 6.49 -0.49 7.44
CA VAL A 90 5.13 0.06 7.54
C VAL A 90 4.16 -1.07 7.79
N PHE A 91 3.58 -1.12 8.99
CA PHE A 91 2.66 -2.21 9.33
C PHE A 91 1.45 -1.81 10.19
N ASP A 92 0.41 -2.64 10.16
CA ASP A 92 -0.85 -2.41 10.89
C ASP A 92 -1.42 -1.00 10.70
N SER A 93 -1.29 -0.41 9.52
CA SER A 93 -1.57 1.02 9.31
C SER A 93 -2.50 1.24 8.13
N TYR A 94 -3.19 2.39 8.10
CA TYR A 94 -4.17 2.61 7.03
C TYR A 94 -4.37 4.06 6.60
N PHE A 95 -4.98 4.23 5.43
CA PHE A 95 -5.34 5.52 4.87
C PHE A 95 -6.78 5.55 4.35
N THR A 96 -7.46 6.69 4.51
CA THR A 96 -8.86 6.89 4.05
C THR A 96 -9.14 8.20 3.33
N GLY A 97 -8.13 9.06 3.11
CA GLY A 97 -8.29 10.32 2.36
C GLY A 97 -8.14 10.14 0.85
N ASN A 98 -8.11 11.24 0.09
CA ASN A 98 -7.76 11.22 -1.33
C ASN A 98 -6.31 11.66 -1.56
N VAL A 99 -5.71 11.19 -2.66
CA VAL A 99 -4.34 11.53 -3.06
C VAL A 99 -4.33 12.21 -4.43
N THR A 100 -3.58 13.30 -4.55
CA THR A 100 -3.33 13.97 -5.82
C THR A 100 -1.84 14.20 -6.03
N GLY A 101 -1.30 13.79 -7.17
CA GLY A 101 0.07 14.08 -7.55
C GLY A 101 0.48 13.59 -8.92
N ASN A 102 1.75 13.76 -9.27
CA ASN A 102 2.23 13.54 -10.65
C ASN A 102 3.12 12.30 -10.80
N THR A 103 4.14 12.14 -9.95
CA THR A 103 5.12 11.05 -10.06
C THR A 103 5.23 10.26 -8.75
N TYR A 104 5.22 8.93 -8.80
CA TYR A 104 5.25 8.06 -7.61
C TYR A 104 4.09 8.37 -6.66
N VAL A 105 2.87 8.12 -7.13
CA VAL A 105 1.63 8.38 -6.39
C VAL A 105 1.03 7.05 -5.94
N GLY A 106 0.70 6.92 -4.66
CA GLY A 106 0.04 5.73 -4.14
C GLY A 106 -0.89 5.99 -2.97
N GLY A 107 -1.89 5.12 -2.82
CA GLY A 107 -2.90 5.23 -1.78
C GLY A 107 -2.34 5.02 -0.38
N LEU A 108 -1.35 4.15 -0.19
CA LEU A 108 -0.65 4.00 1.09
C LEU A 108 0.74 4.66 1.07
N LEU A 109 1.59 4.26 0.12
CA LEU A 109 2.95 4.77 -0.04
C LEU A 109 3.12 5.46 -1.38
N GLY A 110 3.81 6.59 -1.41
CA GLY A 110 4.18 7.25 -2.68
C GLY A 110 5.36 6.56 -3.35
N ARG A 111 6.45 6.37 -2.59
CA ARG A 111 7.66 5.67 -3.02
C ARG A 111 8.16 4.71 -1.95
N MET A 112 8.77 3.62 -2.39
CA MET A 112 9.46 2.66 -1.54
C MET A 112 10.82 2.31 -2.14
N ASP A 113 11.84 2.19 -1.30
CA ASP A 113 13.13 1.59 -1.67
C ASP A 113 13.27 0.21 -1.02
N LEU A 114 14.06 0.02 0.05
CA LEU A 114 14.30 -1.31 0.67
C LEU A 114 13.46 -1.58 1.93
N GLY A 115 12.47 -0.73 2.22
CA GLY A 115 11.55 -0.94 3.34
C GLY A 115 10.58 -2.10 3.12
N SER A 116 9.84 -2.45 4.16
CA SER A 116 8.79 -3.48 4.11
C SER A 116 7.39 -2.87 4.33
N VAL A 117 6.38 -3.54 3.80
CA VAL A 117 4.97 -3.27 4.08
C VAL A 117 4.29 -4.57 4.46
N SER A 118 3.56 -4.57 5.57
CA SER A 118 2.72 -5.70 5.98
C SER A 118 1.43 -5.22 6.65
N ASN A 119 0.35 -5.98 6.50
CA ASN A 119 -0.95 -5.70 7.12
C ASN A 119 -1.37 -4.21 7.09
N SER A 120 -1.15 -3.52 5.97
CA SER A 120 -1.44 -2.09 5.85
C SER A 120 -2.14 -1.73 4.56
N TYR A 121 -3.24 -0.97 4.68
CA TYR A 121 -4.20 -0.85 3.59
C TYR A 121 -4.86 0.53 3.44
N TYR A 122 -5.43 0.76 2.27
CA TYR A 122 -6.46 1.75 2.03
C TYR A 122 -7.64 1.09 1.31
N ASN A 123 -8.82 1.67 1.47
CA ASN A 123 -10.01 1.17 0.82
C ASN A 123 -10.01 1.58 -0.66
N TYR A 124 -9.80 0.60 -1.56
CA TYR A 124 -9.76 0.82 -3.00
C TYR A 124 -11.05 1.47 -3.54
N ASN A 125 -12.21 1.13 -2.99
CA ASN A 125 -13.50 1.63 -3.48
C ASN A 125 -13.79 3.07 -3.06
N GLU A 126 -13.19 3.55 -1.97
CA GLU A 126 -13.48 4.88 -1.40
C GLU A 126 -12.37 5.90 -1.69
N VAL A 127 -11.10 5.47 -1.71
CA VAL A 127 -9.96 6.36 -1.94
C VAL A 127 -9.80 6.67 -3.43
N LEU A 128 -9.78 7.95 -3.76
CA LEU A 128 -9.42 8.44 -5.08
C LEU A 128 -7.96 8.86 -5.13
N ILE A 129 -7.25 8.33 -6.12
CA ILE A 129 -5.90 8.72 -6.53
C ILE A 129 -6.05 9.43 -7.88
N ASN A 130 -5.76 10.72 -7.95
CA ASN A 130 -5.98 11.55 -9.14
C ASN A 130 -7.41 11.38 -9.71
N ASP A 131 -8.41 11.52 -8.83
CA ASP A 131 -9.85 11.41 -9.13
C ASP A 131 -10.31 10.03 -9.64
N LYS A 132 -9.52 8.97 -9.42
CA LYS A 132 -9.84 7.60 -9.84
C LYS A 132 -9.53 6.60 -8.74
N ASN A 133 -10.30 5.53 -8.66
CA ASN A 133 -9.86 4.34 -7.91
C ASN A 133 -8.72 3.68 -8.70
N MET A 134 -7.56 3.52 -8.07
CA MET A 134 -6.38 2.90 -8.66
C MET A 134 -5.85 1.86 -7.68
N ILE A 135 -5.35 0.73 -8.18
CA ILE A 135 -4.64 -0.25 -7.35
C ILE A 135 -3.19 0.22 -7.21
N THR A 136 -2.72 0.36 -5.98
CA THR A 136 -1.33 0.68 -5.62
C THR A 136 -1.00 -0.08 -4.32
N THR A 137 0.24 -0.01 -3.82
CA THR A 137 0.61 -0.65 -2.55
C THR A 137 -0.40 -0.31 -1.44
N GLY A 138 -0.94 -1.35 -0.79
CA GLY A 138 -1.98 -1.26 0.22
C GLY A 138 -3.42 -1.23 -0.28
N ALA A 139 -3.69 -1.38 -1.58
CA ALA A 139 -5.08 -1.45 -2.06
C ALA A 139 -5.78 -2.68 -1.46
N LEU A 140 -6.97 -2.48 -0.88
CA LEU A 140 -7.83 -3.55 -0.42
C LEU A 140 -9.27 -3.25 -0.83
N PHE A 141 -9.98 -4.25 -1.36
CA PHE A 141 -11.38 -4.06 -1.76
C PHE A 141 -12.25 -3.72 -0.54
N GLY A 142 -13.28 -2.91 -0.74
CA GLY A 142 -14.00 -2.24 0.35
C GLY A 142 -14.66 -3.18 1.34
N GLU A 143 -15.13 -4.35 0.90
CA GLU A 143 -15.67 -5.38 1.80
C GLU A 143 -14.58 -5.91 2.74
N ASP A 144 -13.45 -6.34 2.19
CA ASP A 144 -12.30 -6.82 2.97
C ASP A 144 -11.70 -5.74 3.85
N PHE A 145 -11.59 -4.50 3.36
CA PHE A 145 -11.07 -3.39 4.15
C PHE A 145 -11.96 -3.13 5.37
N ASN A 146 -13.28 -3.16 5.21
CA ASN A 146 -14.21 -2.97 6.30
C ASN A 146 -14.18 -4.15 7.28
N GLN A 147 -14.09 -5.38 6.80
CA GLN A 147 -13.96 -6.56 7.66
C GLN A 147 -12.64 -6.49 8.44
N TRP A 148 -11.52 -6.22 7.77
CA TRP A 148 -10.19 -6.06 8.36
C TRP A 148 -10.21 -5.00 9.46
N LEU A 149 -10.70 -3.79 9.15
CA LEU A 149 -10.73 -2.68 10.09
C LEU A 149 -11.59 -2.97 11.33
N THR A 150 -12.68 -3.73 11.17
CA THR A 150 -13.60 -4.07 12.27
C THR A 150 -13.21 -5.33 13.03
N SER A 151 -12.29 -6.14 12.47
CA SER A 151 -11.80 -7.40 13.04
C SER A 151 -10.39 -7.26 13.61
N ASP A 152 -10.09 -6.12 14.26
CA ASP A 152 -8.77 -5.84 14.85
C ASP A 152 -7.62 -6.02 13.85
N LYS A 153 -7.82 -5.54 12.62
CA LYS A 153 -6.84 -5.63 11.52
C LYS A 153 -6.45 -7.06 11.18
N PHE A 154 -7.39 -7.98 11.26
CA PHE A 154 -7.20 -9.38 10.88
C PHE A 154 -8.16 -9.76 9.75
N LEU A 155 -7.62 -10.47 8.75
CA LEU A 155 -8.38 -11.20 7.74
C LEU A 155 -7.90 -12.64 7.74
N ASP A 156 -8.84 -13.58 7.75
CA ASP A 156 -8.52 -14.99 7.61
C ASP A 156 -8.42 -15.34 6.12
N VAL A 157 -7.28 -15.91 5.73
CA VAL A 157 -7.04 -16.38 4.36
C VAL A 157 -7.84 -17.64 4.05
N ASP A 158 -8.11 -18.48 5.05
CA ASP A 158 -8.88 -19.73 4.88
C ASP A 158 -10.37 -19.43 4.60
N GLU A 159 -10.84 -18.22 4.91
CA GLU A 159 -12.18 -17.74 4.56
C GLU A 159 -12.29 -17.28 3.09
N ARG A 160 -11.16 -17.07 2.39
CA ARG A 160 -11.11 -16.48 1.03
C ARG A 160 -10.56 -17.42 -0.02
N LEU A 161 -9.55 -18.22 0.33
CA LEU A 161 -8.86 -19.11 -0.59
C LEU A 161 -8.87 -20.54 -0.06
N SER A 162 -9.10 -21.48 -0.97
CA SER A 162 -8.94 -22.90 -0.66
C SER A 162 -7.45 -23.26 -0.58
N GLU A 163 -7.07 -24.08 0.39
CA GLU A 163 -5.70 -24.58 0.54
C GLU A 163 -5.57 -26.03 0.05
N GLU A 164 -4.48 -26.33 -0.64
CA GLU A 164 -4.08 -27.68 -1.00
C GLU A 164 -2.55 -27.85 -1.01
N ASN A 165 -2.04 -28.83 -0.25
CA ASN A 165 -0.63 -29.24 -0.22
C ASN A 165 0.36 -28.12 0.15
N GLY A 166 -0.03 -27.22 1.05
CA GLY A 166 0.73 -26.07 1.51
C GLY A 166 0.50 -24.79 0.72
N TYR A 167 -0.37 -24.80 -0.29
CA TYR A 167 -0.60 -23.67 -1.19
C TYR A 167 -2.05 -23.20 -1.16
N TYR A 168 -2.25 -21.89 -1.07
CA TYR A 168 -3.52 -21.25 -1.35
C TYR A 168 -3.76 -21.20 -2.85
N LEU A 169 -4.84 -21.84 -3.30
CA LEU A 169 -5.14 -22.01 -4.72
C LEU A 169 -5.77 -20.75 -5.29
N VAL A 170 -5.21 -20.31 -6.42
CA VAL A 170 -5.77 -19.26 -7.27
C VAL A 170 -6.44 -19.93 -8.45
N ASN A 171 -7.77 -20.13 -8.35
CA ASN A 171 -8.54 -20.86 -9.35
C ASN A 171 -9.09 -19.96 -10.45
N ASN A 172 -9.25 -18.66 -10.17
CA ASN A 172 -9.87 -17.69 -11.06
C ASN A 172 -9.40 -16.26 -10.71
N VAL A 173 -9.86 -15.28 -11.48
CA VAL A 173 -9.45 -13.87 -11.32
C VAL A 173 -9.94 -13.24 -10.00
N THR A 174 -11.05 -13.71 -9.42
CA THR A 174 -11.50 -13.29 -8.09
C THR A 174 -10.52 -13.78 -7.03
N ASP A 175 -10.13 -15.05 -7.04
CA ASP A 175 -9.10 -15.57 -6.12
C ASP A 175 -7.77 -14.79 -6.28
N PHE A 176 -7.43 -14.41 -7.51
CA PHE A 176 -6.21 -13.64 -7.76
C PHE A 176 -6.27 -12.22 -7.19
N LYS A 177 -7.47 -11.63 -7.12
CA LYS A 177 -7.73 -10.34 -6.45
C LYS A 177 -7.56 -10.42 -4.93
N GLU A 178 -7.82 -11.57 -4.32
CA GLU A 178 -7.60 -11.79 -2.87
C GLU A 178 -6.14 -11.62 -2.46
N LEU A 179 -5.18 -11.79 -3.39
CA LEU A 179 -3.76 -11.54 -3.11
C LEU A 179 -3.47 -10.09 -2.74
N LEU A 180 -4.37 -9.14 -3.02
CA LEU A 180 -4.21 -7.77 -2.50
C LEU A 180 -4.27 -7.72 -0.96
N ALA A 181 -5.03 -8.62 -0.34
CA ALA A 181 -5.16 -8.73 1.12
C ALA A 181 -4.01 -9.51 1.76
N PHE A 182 -3.34 -10.40 1.02
CA PHE A 182 -2.43 -11.38 1.60
C PHE A 182 -1.02 -11.37 1.01
N GLY A 183 -0.81 -10.72 -0.12
CA GLY A 183 0.48 -10.64 -0.79
C GLY A 183 1.56 -9.91 0.02
N GLN A 184 1.20 -9.23 1.10
CA GLN A 184 2.15 -8.60 2.01
C GLN A 184 2.73 -9.57 3.06
N ASP A 185 2.13 -10.77 3.22
CA ASP A 185 2.59 -11.79 4.15
C ASP A 185 3.54 -12.77 3.44
N GLY A 186 4.83 -12.68 3.79
CA GLY A 186 5.87 -13.54 3.21
C GLY A 186 5.85 -14.99 3.66
N SER A 187 4.98 -15.36 4.61
CA SER A 187 4.81 -16.75 5.04
C SER A 187 3.82 -17.54 4.17
N LEU A 188 3.04 -16.86 3.32
CA LEU A 188 2.00 -17.47 2.51
C LEU A 188 2.52 -17.91 1.14
N GLN A 189 2.01 -19.04 0.69
CA GLN A 189 2.33 -19.63 -0.61
C GLN A 189 1.06 -19.75 -1.43
N PHE A 190 1.11 -19.30 -2.68
CA PHE A 190 -0.02 -19.27 -3.61
C PHE A 190 0.32 -20.10 -4.84
N ARG A 191 -0.68 -20.82 -5.39
CA ARG A 191 -0.49 -21.63 -6.59
C ARG A 191 -1.63 -21.42 -7.58
N LEU A 192 -1.30 -21.22 -8.85
CA LEU A 192 -2.30 -21.28 -9.92
C LEU A 192 -2.84 -22.70 -10.09
N ASN A 193 -4.17 -22.81 -10.14
CA ASN A 193 -4.86 -24.07 -10.45
C ASN A 193 -5.49 -24.06 -11.85
N ASN A 194 -5.53 -22.89 -12.50
CA ASN A 194 -6.04 -22.70 -13.86
C ASN A 194 -5.29 -21.55 -14.55
N ASP A 195 -5.37 -21.51 -15.88
CA ASP A 195 -5.00 -20.32 -16.65
C ASP A 195 -5.97 -19.17 -16.30
N LEU A 196 -5.44 -17.95 -16.16
CA LEU A 196 -6.21 -16.74 -15.91
C LEU A 196 -6.19 -15.82 -17.14
N ASP A 197 -7.30 -15.10 -17.34
CA ASP A 197 -7.43 -14.08 -18.39
C ASP A 197 -7.85 -12.75 -17.75
N LEU A 198 -6.99 -11.74 -17.85
CA LEU A 198 -7.20 -10.40 -17.29
C LEU A 198 -7.88 -9.42 -18.26
N VAL A 199 -8.45 -9.88 -19.38
CA VAL A 199 -9.08 -9.01 -20.38
C VAL A 199 -10.18 -8.10 -19.80
N THR A 200 -10.87 -8.54 -18.75
CA THR A 200 -11.91 -7.74 -18.05
C THR A 200 -11.37 -6.92 -16.88
N GLU A 201 -10.07 -6.99 -16.61
CA GLU A 201 -9.42 -6.38 -15.45
C GLU A 201 -8.28 -5.44 -15.86
N PRO A 202 -8.58 -4.36 -16.60
CA PRO A 202 -7.55 -3.38 -16.96
C PRO A 202 -6.94 -2.78 -15.69
N ASN A 203 -5.62 -2.59 -15.69
CA ASN A 203 -4.84 -2.07 -14.57
C ASN A 203 -4.87 -2.93 -13.29
N PHE A 204 -5.35 -4.17 -13.34
CA PHE A 204 -5.19 -5.10 -12.24
C PHE A 204 -3.76 -5.68 -12.23
N TYR A 205 -3.14 -5.63 -11.06
CA TYR A 205 -1.82 -6.20 -10.75
C TYR A 205 -1.67 -6.31 -9.23
N ILE A 206 -0.61 -6.99 -8.78
CA ILE A 206 -0.23 -7.09 -7.37
C ILE A 206 0.91 -6.09 -7.10
N PRO A 207 0.67 -4.95 -6.42
CA PRO A 207 1.67 -3.88 -6.32
C PRO A 207 2.90 -4.22 -5.50
N TYR A 208 2.72 -5.05 -4.47
CA TYR A 208 3.77 -5.50 -3.58
C TYR A 208 3.49 -6.96 -3.22
N PHE A 209 4.49 -7.81 -3.37
CA PHE A 209 4.39 -9.24 -3.11
C PHE A 209 5.59 -9.74 -2.34
N ALA A 210 5.31 -10.37 -1.20
CA ALA A 210 6.29 -10.87 -0.26
C ALA A 210 6.32 -12.41 -0.15
N GLY A 211 5.27 -13.10 -0.62
CA GLY A 211 5.14 -14.55 -0.51
C GLY A 211 5.75 -15.33 -1.67
N GLU A 212 5.32 -16.59 -1.80
CA GLU A 212 5.64 -17.48 -2.91
C GLU A 212 4.44 -17.57 -3.87
N PHE A 213 4.67 -17.44 -5.18
CA PHE A 213 3.66 -17.63 -6.21
C PHE A 213 4.12 -18.66 -7.24
N ASP A 214 3.56 -19.86 -7.17
CA ASP A 214 3.82 -20.95 -8.10
C ASP A 214 2.77 -20.93 -9.24
N GLY A 215 3.21 -20.62 -10.45
CA GLY A 215 2.38 -20.65 -11.65
C GLY A 215 1.96 -22.06 -12.06
N ASN A 216 2.63 -23.12 -11.58
CA ASN A 216 2.30 -24.52 -11.82
C ASN A 216 2.10 -24.86 -13.32
N GLY A 217 2.81 -24.15 -14.19
CA GLY A 217 2.74 -24.28 -15.65
C GLY A 217 1.50 -23.63 -16.31
N HIS A 218 0.66 -22.96 -15.53
CA HIS A 218 -0.47 -22.17 -16.02
C HIS A 218 -0.05 -20.79 -16.47
N LYS A 219 -0.94 -20.11 -17.21
CA LYS A 219 -0.67 -18.79 -17.78
C LYS A 219 -1.59 -17.72 -17.22
N ILE A 220 -1.08 -16.51 -17.08
CA ILE A 220 -1.88 -15.30 -16.89
C ILE A 220 -1.80 -14.47 -18.17
N SER A 221 -2.93 -14.35 -18.87
CA SER A 221 -3.01 -13.71 -20.19
C SER A 221 -3.67 -12.32 -20.13
N ASN A 222 -3.45 -11.53 -21.18
CA ASN A 222 -4.10 -10.24 -21.43
C ASN A 222 -3.89 -9.16 -20.34
N LEU A 223 -2.72 -9.18 -19.68
CA LEU A 223 -2.29 -8.09 -18.82
C LEU A 223 -2.26 -6.76 -19.59
N SER A 224 -2.96 -5.75 -19.06
CA SER A 224 -2.98 -4.39 -19.60
C SER A 224 -2.75 -3.37 -18.48
N LEU A 225 -1.58 -2.76 -18.45
CA LEU A 225 -1.19 -1.75 -17.46
C LEU A 225 -0.94 -0.40 -18.13
N ASN A 226 -1.66 0.64 -17.68
CA ASN A 226 -1.53 2.02 -18.16
C ASN A 226 -1.79 3.00 -16.99
N LEU A 227 -0.79 3.17 -16.14
CA LEU A 227 -0.83 3.99 -14.91
C LEU A 227 0.38 4.94 -14.85
N ASP A 228 0.31 6.09 -15.53
CA ASP A 228 1.47 6.98 -15.73
C ASP A 228 2.09 7.57 -14.45
N SER A 229 1.33 7.67 -13.37
CA SER A 229 1.78 8.25 -12.09
C SER A 229 2.23 7.21 -11.05
N VAL A 230 2.12 5.92 -11.37
CA VAL A 230 2.40 4.80 -10.46
C VAL A 230 3.62 4.03 -10.95
N SER A 231 4.52 3.68 -10.03
CA SER A 231 5.71 2.90 -10.35
C SER A 231 6.22 2.19 -9.08
N PRO A 232 6.78 0.98 -9.20
CA PRO A 232 6.96 0.17 -10.41
C PRO A 232 5.68 -0.51 -10.93
N LEU A 233 5.66 -0.88 -12.21
CA LEU A 233 4.56 -1.60 -12.86
C LEU A 233 5.03 -2.91 -13.49
N GLY A 234 4.28 -3.96 -13.20
CA GLY A 234 4.39 -5.34 -13.68
C GLY A 234 3.20 -6.11 -13.13
N LEU A 235 2.98 -7.36 -13.56
CA LEU A 235 1.93 -8.19 -12.95
C LEU A 235 2.11 -8.28 -11.43
N PHE A 236 3.38 -8.39 -11.01
CA PHE A 236 3.86 -8.13 -9.67
C PHE A 236 4.73 -6.87 -9.75
N GLY A 237 4.31 -5.78 -9.11
CA GLY A 237 4.97 -4.49 -9.19
C GLY A 237 6.32 -4.49 -8.47
N TRP A 238 6.29 -4.88 -7.18
CA TRP A 238 7.46 -5.02 -6.33
C TRP A 238 7.51 -6.42 -5.75
N LEU A 239 8.62 -7.14 -5.99
CA LEU A 239 8.92 -8.42 -5.36
C LEU A 239 9.97 -8.18 -4.26
N VAL A 240 9.69 -8.60 -3.03
CA VAL A 240 10.67 -8.48 -1.93
C VAL A 240 11.85 -9.43 -2.14
N PRO A 241 13.01 -9.21 -1.50
CA PRO A 241 14.19 -10.06 -1.70
C PRO A 241 13.99 -11.57 -1.47
N ASP A 242 13.08 -11.93 -0.55
CA ASP A 242 12.75 -13.32 -0.21
C ASP A 242 11.46 -13.83 -0.89
N GLY A 243 10.78 -12.97 -1.66
CA GLY A 243 9.58 -13.35 -2.41
C GLY A 243 9.95 -14.11 -3.67
N GLU A 244 9.11 -15.08 -4.07
CA GLU A 244 9.40 -15.96 -5.19
C GLU A 244 8.21 -16.05 -6.16
N ILE A 245 8.51 -16.05 -7.46
CA ILE A 245 7.54 -16.31 -8.53
C ILE A 245 8.16 -17.36 -9.48
N THR A 246 7.50 -18.49 -9.63
CA THR A 246 7.98 -19.63 -10.42
C THR A 246 6.93 -20.12 -11.41
N ASP A 247 7.38 -20.85 -12.44
CA ASP A 247 6.53 -21.65 -13.35
C ASP A 247 5.31 -20.95 -13.97
N LEU A 248 5.45 -19.67 -14.32
CA LEU A 248 4.42 -18.78 -14.91
C LEU A 248 4.70 -18.35 -16.36
#